data_AF-A0A9D1INJ0-F1
#
_entry.id   AF-A0A9D1INJ0-F1
#
_cell.length_a   1.000
_cell.length_b   1.000
_cell.length_c   1.000
_cell.angle_alpha   90.00
_cell.angle_beta   90.00
_cell.angle_gamma   90.00
#
_symmetry.space_group_name_H-M   'P 1'
#
loop_
_entity.id
_entity.type
_entity.pdbx_description
1 polymer ?
#
loop_
_entity_poly.entity_id
_entity_poly.type
_entity_poly.pdbx_seq_one_letter_code
_entity_poly.pdbx_strand_id
1 'polypeptide(L)'
;MNGIRITLSLAAIFGASSIYGASPVHNKVFEFVPAPGQFVNMLPEWEEGDDASTMANKALTCMQGNNEDVGTMVSLGAWGGYVTVGFEKTIVNVEGKRDIYIEGNSFQASGSTISGGGVEPGVVLVSYDANQNGLPDDQWFEIAGSEYGNSIRDYEIVYYRPQTDEADIQWTDNKGNSGTIRKNPWHAQCYWPEWLRNEEKLVFTGTRLPDNAVNQGTAENPYYMMSRFDYGYADNYPNLDDSGNRNVGAMIDIDWAVDGNGNAVKLPGVDFVKIYTGVNQYNGWLGENSSEVCRVINMHTRMVGAEEVVDESIVMDESVLSDFLDKYGSVSMSRNDNLRIYLCGNGIVKFTLLSAELVQIFDQNGREVYSSFSPIGNNAISISDFPSGLYIVRVGNVCEKILKKR
;
A
#
# COMPACT_ATOMS: atom_id res chain seq x y z
N MET A 1 -33.24 44.59 42.93
CA MET A 1 -33.00 43.87 41.65
C MET A 1 -31.92 42.84 41.93
N ASN A 2 -32.31 41.56 41.82
CA ASN A 2 -31.52 40.40 42.19
C ASN A 2 -30.38 40.19 41.18
N GLY A 3 -29.14 40.23 41.64
CA GLY A 3 -27.97 39.77 40.89
C GLY A 3 -27.40 38.52 41.53
N ILE A 4 -27.93 37.36 41.16
CA ILE A 4 -27.38 36.06 41.56
C ILE A 4 -26.07 35.88 40.80
N ARG A 5 -24.94 35.91 41.52
CA ARG A 5 -23.64 35.48 40.99
C ARG A 5 -23.60 33.95 41.02
N ILE A 6 -23.72 33.33 39.86
CA ILE A 6 -23.48 31.90 39.67
C ILE A 6 -21.98 31.73 39.44
N THR A 7 -21.28 31.18 40.44
CA THR A 7 -19.90 30.73 40.30
C THR A 7 -19.93 29.40 39.54
N LEU A 8 -19.65 29.42 38.25
CA LEU A 8 -19.40 28.21 37.45
C LEU A 8 -18.04 27.65 37.88
N SER A 9 -18.04 26.66 38.78
CA SER A 9 -16.89 25.80 38.99
C SER A 9 -16.68 24.97 37.72
N LEU A 10 -15.58 25.22 37.01
CA LEU A 10 -15.07 24.34 35.97
C LEU A 10 -14.74 22.99 36.63
N ALA A 11 -15.68 22.05 36.62
CA ALA A 11 -15.35 20.65 36.76
C ALA A 11 -14.68 20.25 35.44
N ALA A 12 -13.36 20.07 35.48
CA ALA A 12 -12.63 19.41 34.41
C ALA A 12 -13.24 18.01 34.24
N ILE A 13 -14.08 17.84 33.22
CA ILE A 13 -14.43 16.53 32.71
C ILE A 13 -13.14 16.03 32.08
N PHE A 14 -12.34 15.30 32.85
CA PHE A 14 -11.45 14.31 32.28
C PHE A 14 -12.36 13.31 31.56
N GLY A 15 -12.61 13.58 30.27
CA GLY A 15 -13.22 12.61 29.39
C GLY A 15 -12.37 11.36 29.50
N ALA A 16 -13.02 10.28 29.92
CA ALA A 16 -12.42 8.96 29.94
C ALA A 16 -11.70 8.75 28.62
N SER A 17 -10.38 8.49 28.66
CA SER A 17 -9.64 7.99 27.51
C SER A 17 -10.31 6.69 27.10
N SER A 18 -11.22 6.77 26.13
CA SER A 18 -11.77 5.60 25.45
C SER A 18 -10.58 4.86 24.85
N ILE A 19 -10.36 3.64 25.31
CA ILE A 19 -9.34 2.73 24.77
C ILE A 19 -9.85 2.28 23.40
N TYR A 20 -9.72 3.12 22.38
CA TYR A 20 -9.94 2.70 21.00
C TYR A 20 -8.64 2.06 20.53
N GLY A 21 -8.68 0.75 20.25
CA GLY A 21 -7.56 0.06 19.62
C GLY A 21 -7.37 0.57 18.19
N ALA A 22 -6.18 0.36 17.61
CA ALA A 22 -5.90 0.76 16.24
C ALA A 22 -6.86 0.06 15.26
N SER A 23 -7.34 0.81 14.26
CA SER A 23 -8.16 0.26 13.18
C SER A 23 -7.37 -0.79 12.38
N PRO A 24 -7.96 -1.94 12.03
CA PRO A 24 -7.29 -2.92 11.17
C PRO A 24 -7.30 -2.49 9.69
N VAL A 25 -8.11 -1.51 9.31
CA VAL A 25 -8.18 -1.00 7.93
C VAL A 25 -7.07 0.01 7.71
N HIS A 26 -6.47 0.01 6.51
CA HIS A 26 -5.54 1.06 6.07
C HIS A 26 -6.09 2.46 6.42
N ASN A 27 -5.23 3.37 6.88
CA ASN A 27 -5.64 4.69 7.40
C ASN A 27 -5.18 5.85 6.50
N LYS A 28 -4.49 5.55 5.41
CA LYS A 28 -3.95 6.55 4.48
C LYS A 28 -3.82 5.98 3.07
N VAL A 29 -4.14 6.80 2.08
CA VAL A 29 -3.72 6.64 0.69
C VAL A 29 -2.61 7.65 0.43
N PHE A 30 -1.43 7.17 0.05
CA PHE A 30 -0.25 8.00 -0.27
C PHE A 30 -0.26 8.44 -1.73
N GLU A 31 -0.68 7.54 -2.61
CA GLU A 31 -0.72 7.77 -4.05
C GLU A 31 -1.99 7.12 -4.60
N PHE A 32 -2.66 7.82 -5.52
CA PHE A 32 -3.71 7.27 -6.36
C PHE A 32 -3.50 7.78 -7.78
N VAL A 33 -3.06 6.88 -8.65
CA VAL A 33 -2.63 7.18 -10.02
C VAL A 33 -3.24 6.11 -10.93
N PRO A 34 -4.52 6.22 -11.28
CA PRO A 34 -5.15 5.28 -12.19
C PRO A 34 -4.59 5.44 -13.60
N ALA A 35 -4.56 4.35 -14.36
CA ALA A 35 -4.39 4.41 -15.79
C ALA A 35 -5.72 4.82 -16.43
N PRO A 36 -5.74 5.20 -17.72
CA PRO A 36 -6.99 5.59 -18.35
C PRO A 36 -8.03 4.48 -18.35
N GLY A 37 -9.31 4.81 -18.11
CA GLY A 37 -10.37 3.82 -17.98
C GLY A 37 -11.77 4.41 -17.79
N GLN A 38 -12.78 3.54 -17.91
CA GLN A 38 -14.19 3.92 -18.00
C GLN A 38 -14.82 4.40 -16.69
N PHE A 39 -14.16 4.18 -15.55
CA PHE A 39 -14.59 4.67 -14.24
C PHE A 39 -13.63 5.73 -13.66
N VAL A 40 -12.56 6.06 -14.37
CA VAL A 40 -11.66 7.15 -14.01
C VAL A 40 -12.45 8.47 -13.99
N ASN A 41 -12.13 9.32 -13.02
CA ASN A 41 -12.85 10.54 -12.67
C ASN A 41 -14.26 10.34 -12.06
N MET A 42 -14.72 9.10 -11.88
CA MET A 42 -15.95 8.77 -11.17
C MET A 42 -15.71 8.03 -9.85
N LEU A 43 -14.68 7.19 -9.79
CA LEU A 43 -14.36 6.35 -8.62
C LEU A 43 -12.89 6.56 -8.19
N PRO A 44 -12.59 7.62 -7.43
CA PRO A 44 -13.50 8.64 -6.90
C PRO A 44 -13.81 9.76 -7.91
N GLU A 45 -14.88 10.51 -7.64
CA GLU A 45 -15.30 11.65 -8.46
C GLU A 45 -14.24 12.77 -8.42
N TRP A 46 -13.77 13.16 -9.60
CA TRP A 46 -12.90 14.32 -9.76
C TRP A 46 -13.73 15.60 -9.97
N GLU A 47 -13.34 16.66 -9.28
CA GLU A 47 -13.92 18.00 -9.44
C GLU A 47 -12.84 19.00 -9.88
N GLU A 48 -13.26 20.07 -10.56
CA GLU A 48 -12.33 21.09 -11.04
C GLU A 48 -11.52 21.69 -9.88
N GLY A 49 -10.20 21.50 -9.95
CA GLY A 49 -9.25 21.97 -8.93
C GLY A 49 -8.68 20.87 -8.04
N ASP A 50 -9.21 19.65 -8.12
CA ASP A 50 -8.62 18.50 -7.42
C ASP A 50 -7.23 18.18 -7.98
N ASP A 51 -6.26 18.10 -7.07
CA ASP A 51 -4.88 17.66 -7.35
C ASP A 51 -4.66 16.22 -6.87
N ALA A 52 -3.44 15.70 -7.04
CA ALA A 52 -3.09 14.34 -6.63
C ALA A 52 -3.30 14.09 -5.13
N SER A 53 -3.07 15.08 -4.27
CA SER A 53 -3.28 14.93 -2.83
C SER A 53 -4.75 14.89 -2.48
N THR A 54 -5.57 15.72 -3.13
CA THR A 54 -7.03 15.68 -2.95
C THR A 54 -7.61 14.36 -3.44
N MET A 55 -7.17 13.88 -4.61
CA MET A 55 -7.62 12.61 -5.15
C MET A 55 -7.19 11.41 -4.30
N ALA A 56 -6.00 11.43 -3.70
CA ALA A 56 -5.59 10.42 -2.72
C ALA A 56 -6.50 10.44 -1.47
N ASN A 57 -6.87 11.61 -0.95
CA ASN A 57 -7.80 11.71 0.19
C ASN A 57 -9.23 11.26 -0.17
N LYS A 58 -9.71 11.58 -1.37
CA LYS A 58 -10.99 11.08 -1.88
C LYS A 58 -10.96 9.55 -2.04
N ALA A 59 -9.87 9.00 -2.57
CA ALA A 59 -9.66 7.56 -2.67
C ALA A 59 -9.72 6.88 -1.29
N LEU A 60 -9.05 7.44 -0.27
CA LEU A 60 -9.13 6.94 1.11
C LEU A 60 -10.58 6.91 1.61
N THR A 61 -11.33 7.99 1.37
CA THR A 61 -12.72 8.11 1.80
C THR A 61 -13.62 7.08 1.10
N CYS A 62 -13.43 6.86 -0.20
CA CYS A 62 -14.14 5.83 -0.96
C CYS A 62 -13.82 4.42 -0.47
N MET A 63 -12.54 4.10 -0.33
CA MET A 63 -12.09 2.77 0.10
C MET A 63 -12.51 2.43 1.53
N GLN A 64 -12.64 3.42 2.43
CA GLN A 64 -13.11 3.21 3.81
C GLN A 64 -14.63 3.37 3.98
N GLY A 65 -15.33 3.88 2.96
CA GLY A 65 -16.74 4.23 3.01
C GLY A 65 -17.63 3.00 3.22
N ASN A 66 -18.58 3.11 4.14
CA ASN A 66 -19.68 2.16 4.32
C ASN A 66 -21.01 2.71 3.77
N ASN A 67 -20.97 3.85 3.08
CA ASN A 67 -22.14 4.65 2.78
C ASN A 67 -22.49 4.49 1.30
N GLU A 68 -23.76 4.22 0.98
CA GLU A 68 -24.23 4.06 -0.41
C GLU A 68 -24.01 5.32 -1.26
N ASP A 69 -23.84 6.50 -0.62
CA ASP A 69 -23.61 7.80 -1.24
C ASP A 69 -22.13 8.09 -1.60
N VAL A 70 -21.17 7.34 -1.03
CA VAL A 70 -19.73 7.49 -1.32
C VAL A 70 -19.25 6.13 -1.81
N GLY A 71 -18.90 6.03 -3.10
CA GLY A 71 -18.52 4.74 -3.71
C GLY A 71 -17.54 3.96 -2.83
N THR A 72 -17.81 2.67 -2.58
CA THR A 72 -17.05 1.82 -1.63
C THR A 72 -15.70 1.33 -2.18
N MET A 73 -15.32 1.80 -3.37
CA MET A 73 -14.19 1.33 -4.15
C MET A 73 -13.57 2.45 -4.97
N VAL A 74 -12.32 2.24 -5.39
CA VAL A 74 -11.65 3.06 -6.40
C VAL A 74 -11.35 2.22 -7.63
N SER A 75 -11.41 2.87 -8.78
CA SER A 75 -11.02 2.27 -10.05
C SER A 75 -9.58 2.59 -10.37
N LEU A 76 -8.78 1.55 -10.60
CA LEU A 76 -7.39 1.71 -11.02
C LEU A 76 -7.26 1.93 -12.54
N GLY A 77 -8.35 1.72 -13.30
CA GLY A 77 -8.35 1.79 -14.75
C GLY A 77 -7.50 0.68 -15.38
N ALA A 78 -7.05 0.90 -16.61
CA ALA A 78 -6.27 -0.07 -17.36
C ALA A 78 -4.94 -0.49 -16.69
N TRP A 79 -4.20 -1.39 -17.34
CA TRP A 79 -2.96 -1.94 -16.80
C TRP A 79 -2.00 -0.88 -16.25
N GLY A 80 -1.48 -1.15 -15.04
CA GLY A 80 -0.45 -0.35 -14.37
C GLY A 80 -0.97 0.79 -13.51
N GLY A 81 -2.24 1.20 -13.67
CA GLY A 81 -2.87 2.15 -12.75
C GLY A 81 -2.90 1.61 -11.32
N TYR A 82 -2.66 2.46 -10.32
CA TYR A 82 -2.32 1.99 -8.98
C TYR A 82 -2.82 2.86 -7.82
N VAL A 83 -2.89 2.24 -6.64
CA VAL A 83 -3.08 2.89 -5.34
C VAL A 83 -2.01 2.41 -4.36
N THR A 84 -1.49 3.33 -3.54
CA THR A 84 -0.57 3.03 -2.43
C THR A 84 -1.23 3.40 -1.11
N VAL A 85 -1.40 2.42 -0.22
CA VAL A 85 -1.99 2.62 1.12
C VAL A 85 -0.99 2.33 2.23
N GLY A 86 -1.26 2.86 3.43
CA GLY A 86 -0.53 2.49 4.65
C GLY A 86 -1.41 2.37 5.88
N PHE A 87 -0.79 1.92 6.97
CA PHE A 87 -1.46 1.52 8.20
C PHE A 87 -0.96 2.31 9.41
N GLU A 88 -1.79 2.44 10.44
CA GLU A 88 -1.38 2.99 11.73
C GLU A 88 -0.42 2.05 12.47
N LYS A 89 -0.60 0.74 12.29
CA LYS A 89 0.20 -0.32 12.87
C LYS A 89 0.70 -1.23 11.76
N THR A 90 1.97 -1.60 11.83
CA THR A 90 2.54 -2.60 10.94
C THR A 90 1.71 -3.89 10.99
N ILE A 91 1.41 -4.44 9.82
CA ILE A 91 0.84 -5.77 9.68
C ILE A 91 1.96 -6.77 9.91
N VAL A 92 1.94 -7.46 11.04
CA VAL A 92 2.96 -8.46 11.38
C VAL A 92 2.79 -9.68 10.47
N ASN A 93 3.89 -10.16 9.89
CA ASN A 93 3.90 -11.42 9.15
C ASN A 93 3.85 -12.59 10.15
N VAL A 94 2.79 -13.39 10.09
CA VAL A 94 2.62 -14.54 11.00
C VAL A 94 2.70 -15.83 10.19
N GLU A 95 3.71 -16.64 10.51
CA GLU A 95 3.95 -17.92 9.83
C GLU A 95 2.69 -18.80 9.76
N GLY A 96 2.37 -19.25 8.55
CA GLY A 96 1.25 -20.13 8.27
C GLY A 96 -0.13 -19.45 8.32
N LYS A 97 -0.19 -18.11 8.36
CA LYS A 97 -1.43 -17.34 8.29
C LYS A 97 -1.46 -16.43 7.07
N ARG A 98 -2.65 -15.96 6.73
CA ARG A 98 -2.84 -14.83 5.81
C ARG A 98 -2.93 -13.55 6.62
N ASP A 99 -2.14 -12.56 6.26
CA ASP A 99 -1.93 -11.36 7.07
C ASP A 99 -2.75 -10.17 6.56
N ILE A 100 -3.03 -10.13 5.25
CA ILE A 100 -3.70 -9.02 4.59
C ILE A 100 -4.95 -9.56 3.89
N TYR A 101 -6.04 -8.81 3.93
CA TYR A 101 -7.24 -9.08 3.15
C TYR A 101 -7.60 -7.85 2.34
N ILE A 102 -7.74 -8.05 1.02
CA ILE A 102 -8.00 -6.98 0.07
C ILE A 102 -9.38 -7.19 -0.51
N GLU A 103 -10.28 -6.28 -0.21
CA GLU A 103 -11.62 -6.28 -0.80
C GLU A 103 -11.60 -5.65 -2.19
N GLY A 104 -12.40 -6.22 -3.09
CA GLY A 104 -12.66 -5.68 -4.43
C GLY A 104 -14.13 -5.82 -4.79
N ASN A 105 -14.43 -5.86 -6.09
CA ASN A 105 -15.78 -6.05 -6.60
C ASN A 105 -15.98 -7.42 -7.30
N SER A 106 -14.94 -8.25 -7.34
CA SER A 106 -14.98 -9.48 -8.11
C SER A 106 -16.13 -10.40 -7.71
N PHE A 107 -16.69 -11.09 -8.71
CA PHE A 107 -17.83 -11.98 -8.51
C PHE A 107 -17.75 -13.24 -9.37
N GLN A 108 -18.36 -14.30 -8.86
CA GLN A 108 -18.55 -15.54 -9.60
C GLN A 108 -19.85 -15.48 -10.42
N ALA A 109 -19.77 -15.72 -11.72
CA ALA A 109 -20.95 -15.79 -12.58
C ALA A 109 -21.78 -17.05 -12.23
N SER A 110 -23.08 -16.83 -11.97
CA SER A 110 -24.04 -17.90 -11.67
C SER A 110 -24.14 -18.91 -12.80
N GLY A 111 -24.03 -20.20 -12.49
CA GLY A 111 -24.17 -21.30 -13.45
C GLY A 111 -22.98 -21.48 -14.41
N SER A 112 -21.89 -20.72 -14.23
CA SER A 112 -20.67 -20.89 -15.01
C SER A 112 -19.86 -22.10 -14.53
N THR A 113 -19.30 -22.87 -15.46
CA THR A 113 -18.29 -23.92 -15.15
C THR A 113 -16.89 -23.35 -15.05
N ILE A 114 -16.70 -22.07 -15.39
CA ILE A 114 -15.46 -21.33 -15.19
C ILE A 114 -15.51 -20.68 -13.81
N SER A 115 -14.42 -20.81 -13.05
CA SER A 115 -14.21 -20.05 -11.82
C SER A 115 -13.92 -18.59 -12.19
N GLY A 116 -14.96 -17.76 -12.27
CA GLY A 116 -14.89 -16.44 -12.86
C GLY A 116 -16.24 -15.79 -13.14
N GLY A 117 -16.18 -14.52 -13.52
CA GLY A 117 -17.32 -13.65 -13.77
C GLY A 117 -16.78 -12.29 -14.18
N GLY A 118 -16.89 -11.30 -13.29
CA GLY A 118 -16.06 -10.09 -13.31
C GLY A 118 -14.91 -10.30 -12.34
N VAL A 119 -13.72 -10.57 -12.87
CA VAL A 119 -12.50 -10.81 -12.09
C VAL A 119 -11.38 -10.03 -12.75
N GLU A 120 -10.81 -9.07 -12.02
CA GLU A 120 -9.88 -8.07 -12.55
C GLU A 120 -8.60 -8.03 -11.69
N PRO A 121 -7.73 -9.06 -11.79
CA PRO A 121 -6.69 -9.28 -10.81
C PRO A 121 -5.68 -8.14 -10.72
N GLY A 122 -5.54 -7.59 -9.52
CA GLY A 122 -4.54 -6.58 -9.18
C GLY A 122 -3.27 -7.21 -8.61
N VAL A 123 -2.11 -6.81 -9.11
CA VAL A 123 -0.82 -7.21 -8.54
C VAL A 123 -0.58 -6.45 -7.24
N VAL A 124 -0.11 -7.16 -6.22
CA VAL A 124 0.10 -6.62 -4.87
C VAL A 124 1.60 -6.51 -4.60
N LEU A 125 2.04 -5.33 -4.19
CA LEU A 125 3.38 -5.06 -3.68
C LEU A 125 3.28 -4.63 -2.22
N VAL A 126 4.25 -5.04 -1.42
CA VAL A 126 4.32 -4.73 0.01
C VAL A 126 5.67 -4.12 0.35
N SER A 127 5.70 -3.22 1.33
CA SER A 127 6.93 -2.61 1.84
C SER A 127 6.87 -2.48 3.37
N TYR A 128 8.02 -2.67 4.01
CA TYR A 128 8.25 -2.46 5.43
C TYR A 128 8.99 -1.13 5.61
N ASP A 129 8.52 -0.28 6.52
CA ASP A 129 9.13 1.02 6.86
C ASP A 129 10.42 0.80 7.67
N ALA A 130 11.42 0.23 7.01
CA ALA A 130 12.71 -0.13 7.59
C ALA A 130 13.43 1.12 8.14
N ASN A 131 13.18 2.28 7.55
CA ASN A 131 13.82 3.53 7.90
C ASN A 131 13.01 4.41 8.89
N GLN A 132 11.78 3.99 9.21
CA GLN A 132 10.83 4.58 10.16
C GLN A 132 10.50 6.05 9.92
N ASN A 133 10.34 6.45 8.66
CA ASN A 133 9.93 7.80 8.29
C ASN A 133 8.41 7.93 8.06
N GLY A 134 7.66 6.83 8.08
CA GLY A 134 6.24 6.80 7.77
C GLY A 134 5.91 7.10 6.31
N LEU A 135 6.86 6.89 5.39
CA LEU A 135 6.72 7.11 3.95
C LEU A 135 6.97 5.81 3.18
N PRO A 136 6.25 5.59 2.06
CA PRO A 136 6.40 4.40 1.23
C PRO A 136 7.62 4.48 0.30
N ASP A 137 8.81 4.76 0.85
CA ASP A 137 10.07 4.97 0.12
C ASP A 137 11.15 3.90 0.37
N ASP A 138 10.85 2.90 1.20
CA ASP A 138 11.66 1.69 1.36
C ASP A 138 11.42 0.67 0.23
N GLN A 139 12.25 -0.37 0.19
CA GLN A 139 12.21 -1.39 -0.86
C GLN A 139 10.84 -2.10 -0.94
N TRP A 140 10.30 -2.17 -2.16
CA TRP A 140 9.08 -2.89 -2.48
C TRP A 140 9.34 -4.35 -2.85
N PHE A 141 8.44 -5.23 -2.42
CA PHE A 141 8.44 -6.66 -2.70
C PHE A 141 7.11 -7.06 -3.33
N GLU A 142 7.15 -7.75 -4.46
CA GLU A 142 5.93 -8.24 -5.11
C GLU A 142 5.44 -9.50 -4.41
N ILE A 143 4.12 -9.63 -4.22
CA ILE A 143 3.50 -10.88 -3.81
C ILE A 143 3.46 -11.80 -5.03
N ALA A 144 4.26 -12.87 -5.00
CA ALA A 144 4.30 -13.87 -6.06
C ALA A 144 3.04 -14.76 -6.01
N GLY A 145 1.98 -14.28 -6.66
CA GLY A 145 0.75 -15.04 -6.84
C GLY A 145 0.91 -16.23 -7.79
N SER A 146 -0.18 -16.97 -7.94
CA SER A 146 -0.24 -18.20 -8.74
C SER A 146 0.25 -18.08 -10.19
N GLU A 147 0.12 -16.92 -10.82
CA GLU A 147 0.57 -16.67 -12.20
C GLU A 147 1.92 -15.98 -12.31
N TYR A 148 2.64 -15.77 -11.19
CA TYR A 148 3.93 -15.07 -11.19
C TYR A 148 4.91 -15.66 -12.22
N GLY A 149 4.95 -16.99 -12.34
CA GLY A 149 5.79 -17.70 -13.31
C GLY A 149 5.36 -17.59 -14.79
N ASN A 150 4.10 -17.25 -15.05
CA ASN A 150 3.54 -17.08 -16.40
C ASN A 150 3.44 -15.60 -16.81
N SER A 151 3.80 -14.69 -15.91
CA SER A 151 3.68 -13.24 -16.10
C SER A 151 4.88 -12.67 -16.86
N ILE A 152 4.66 -11.51 -17.50
CA ILE A 152 5.72 -10.73 -18.13
C ILE A 152 6.25 -9.72 -17.11
N ARG A 153 7.44 -9.99 -16.58
CA ARG A 153 8.17 -9.05 -15.70
C ARG A 153 8.85 -7.95 -16.50
N ASP A 154 9.21 -6.86 -15.82
CA ASP A 154 9.80 -5.66 -16.42
C ASP A 154 8.99 -5.17 -17.63
N TYR A 155 7.66 -5.24 -17.52
CA TYR A 155 6.74 -4.74 -18.52
C TYR A 155 6.55 -3.24 -18.31
N GLU A 156 6.54 -2.49 -19.41
CA GLU A 156 6.29 -1.05 -19.41
C GLU A 156 5.21 -0.76 -20.45
N ILE A 157 4.24 0.08 -20.07
CA ILE A 157 3.23 0.62 -20.98
C ILE A 157 3.28 2.14 -20.96
N VAL A 158 3.01 2.73 -22.11
CA VAL A 158 2.86 4.17 -22.28
C VAL A 158 1.48 4.44 -22.84
N TYR A 159 0.66 5.20 -22.11
CA TYR A 159 -0.62 5.75 -22.58
C TYR A 159 -0.40 7.16 -23.10
N TYR A 160 -1.06 7.51 -24.21
CA TYR A 160 -0.93 8.83 -24.84
C TYR A 160 -2.22 9.63 -24.65
N ARG A 161 -2.09 10.85 -24.12
CA ARG A 161 -3.24 11.73 -23.87
C ARG A 161 -4.02 11.95 -25.17
N PRO A 162 -5.35 11.75 -25.18
CA PRO A 162 -6.15 11.95 -26.39
C PRO A 162 -6.25 13.44 -26.74
N GLN A 163 -6.56 13.74 -28.01
CA GLN A 163 -6.72 15.12 -28.47
C GLN A 163 -8.00 15.78 -27.95
N THR A 164 -9.04 14.98 -27.69
CA THR A 164 -10.32 15.40 -27.11
C THR A 164 -10.78 14.34 -26.10
N ASP A 165 -11.64 14.72 -25.17
CA ASP A 165 -12.08 13.84 -24.07
C ASP A 165 -12.96 12.67 -24.56
N GLU A 166 -13.50 12.77 -25.77
CA GLU A 166 -14.31 11.74 -26.44
C GLU A 166 -13.47 10.77 -27.29
N ALA A 167 -12.19 11.05 -27.50
CA ALA A 167 -11.34 10.23 -28.34
C ALA A 167 -10.78 9.03 -27.57
N ASP A 168 -10.62 7.94 -28.31
CA ASP A 168 -9.93 6.73 -27.89
C ASP A 168 -8.48 7.01 -27.47
N ILE A 169 -8.02 6.36 -26.40
CA ILE A 169 -6.69 6.58 -25.81
C ILE A 169 -5.74 5.50 -26.31
N GLN A 170 -4.68 5.91 -27.00
CA GLN A 170 -3.70 4.97 -27.56
C GLN A 170 -2.68 4.55 -26.51
N TRP A 171 -2.14 3.34 -26.64
CA TRP A 171 -1.00 2.88 -25.86
C TRP A 171 0.01 2.06 -26.66
N THR A 172 1.24 2.04 -26.19
CA THR A 172 2.34 1.17 -26.69
C THR A 172 3.05 0.51 -25.52
N ASP A 173 3.64 -0.66 -25.73
CA ASP A 173 4.43 -1.34 -24.70
C ASP A 173 5.90 -1.55 -25.10
N ASN A 174 6.72 -1.95 -24.12
CA ASN A 174 8.12 -2.30 -24.34
C ASN A 174 8.35 -3.67 -25.00
N LYS A 175 7.28 -4.38 -25.40
CA LYS A 175 7.33 -5.64 -26.15
C LYS A 175 7.01 -5.44 -27.64
N GLY A 176 6.77 -4.19 -28.07
CA GLY A 176 6.50 -3.81 -29.45
C GLY A 176 5.03 -3.91 -29.85
N ASN A 177 4.12 -4.09 -28.89
CA ASN A 177 2.68 -4.07 -29.14
C ASN A 177 2.11 -2.66 -28.95
N SER A 178 0.92 -2.47 -29.48
CA SER A 178 0.12 -1.28 -29.29
C SER A 178 -1.36 -1.63 -29.22
N GLY A 179 -2.14 -0.71 -28.66
CA GLY A 179 -3.58 -0.88 -28.57
C GLY A 179 -4.28 0.42 -28.17
N THR A 180 -5.52 0.27 -27.74
CA THR A 180 -6.41 1.40 -27.52
C THR A 180 -7.36 1.10 -26.36
N ILE A 181 -7.50 2.06 -25.43
CA ILE A 181 -8.62 2.13 -24.49
C ILE A 181 -9.75 2.85 -25.21
N ARG A 182 -10.81 2.12 -25.54
CA ARG A 182 -11.90 2.64 -26.38
C ARG A 182 -12.99 3.27 -25.54
N LYS A 183 -13.44 4.44 -25.96
CA LYS A 183 -14.59 5.11 -25.35
C LYS A 183 -15.87 4.34 -25.66
N ASN A 184 -16.68 4.11 -24.64
CA ASN A 184 -17.98 3.46 -24.79
C ASN A 184 -19.13 4.47 -24.55
N PRO A 185 -20.35 4.20 -25.08
CA PRO A 185 -21.46 5.14 -24.98
C PRO A 185 -22.12 5.20 -23.59
N TRP A 186 -21.75 4.31 -22.66
CA TRP A 186 -22.29 4.26 -21.30
C TRP A 186 -21.52 5.14 -20.32
N HIS A 187 -20.24 5.44 -20.60
CA HIS A 187 -19.35 6.25 -19.77
C HIS A 187 -18.83 7.46 -20.56
N ALA A 188 -19.54 8.58 -20.42
CA ALA A 188 -19.33 9.79 -21.21
C ALA A 188 -18.14 10.65 -20.72
N GLN A 189 -17.78 10.58 -19.44
CA GLN A 189 -16.72 11.40 -18.83
C GLN A 189 -15.33 11.11 -19.42
N CYS A 190 -14.39 12.04 -19.32
CA CYS A 190 -13.01 11.83 -19.78
C CYS A 190 -12.40 10.58 -19.13
N TYR A 191 -11.73 9.72 -19.92
CA TYR A 191 -11.05 8.53 -19.39
C TYR A 191 -9.62 8.83 -18.95
N TRP A 192 -9.07 9.99 -19.29
CA TRP A 192 -7.77 10.43 -18.80
C TRP A 192 -7.92 10.97 -17.37
N PRO A 193 -7.03 10.63 -16.41
CA PRO A 193 -7.10 11.18 -15.06
C PRO A 193 -6.96 12.72 -15.10
N GLU A 194 -7.99 13.45 -14.68
CA GLU A 194 -8.08 14.90 -14.92
C GLU A 194 -7.07 15.71 -14.09
N TRP A 195 -6.65 15.22 -12.92
CA TRP A 195 -5.56 15.83 -12.14
C TRP A 195 -4.17 15.62 -12.78
N LEU A 196 -4.09 14.77 -13.82
CA LEU A 196 -2.91 14.53 -14.65
C LEU A 196 -3.09 15.05 -16.09
N ARG A 197 -4.07 15.93 -16.33
CA ARG A 197 -4.41 16.46 -17.67
C ARG A 197 -3.27 17.20 -18.38
N ASN A 198 -2.25 17.64 -17.65
CA ASN A 198 -1.09 18.32 -18.22
C ASN A 198 -0.01 17.34 -18.71
N GLU A 199 -0.09 16.06 -18.35
CA GLU A 199 0.82 15.04 -18.82
C GLU A 199 0.43 14.60 -20.23
N GLU A 200 1.36 14.67 -21.18
CA GLU A 200 1.12 14.16 -22.54
C GLU A 200 1.09 12.62 -22.57
N LYS A 201 1.71 11.97 -21.58
CA LYS A 201 1.85 10.52 -21.48
C LYS A 201 1.80 10.07 -20.02
N LEU A 202 1.25 8.89 -19.79
CA LEU A 202 1.39 8.16 -18.53
C LEU A 202 2.22 6.91 -18.80
N VAL A 203 3.24 6.68 -17.97
CA VAL A 203 4.15 5.54 -18.08
C VAL A 203 4.04 4.71 -16.81
N PHE A 204 3.74 3.43 -16.97
CA PHE A 204 3.67 2.48 -15.85
C PHE A 204 4.62 1.33 -16.09
N THR A 205 5.19 0.79 -15.01
CA THR A 205 6.12 -0.34 -15.03
C THR A 205 5.73 -1.37 -13.98
N GLY A 206 5.99 -2.65 -14.26
CA GLY A 206 5.65 -3.73 -13.35
C GLY A 206 5.54 -5.09 -14.02
N THR A 207 4.72 -5.95 -13.43
CA THR A 207 4.42 -7.31 -13.88
C THR A 207 3.07 -7.33 -14.60
N ARG A 208 3.06 -7.79 -15.86
CA ARG A 208 1.83 -8.02 -16.61
C ARG A 208 1.41 -9.48 -16.48
N LEU A 209 0.28 -9.69 -15.83
CA LEU A 209 -0.36 -11.00 -15.70
C LEU A 209 -0.84 -11.51 -17.07
N PRO A 210 -1.04 -12.84 -17.21
CA PRO A 210 -1.70 -13.40 -18.38
C PRO A 210 -3.10 -12.82 -18.59
N ASP A 211 -3.57 -12.84 -19.84
CA ASP A 211 -4.95 -12.53 -20.16
C ASP A 211 -5.88 -13.53 -19.47
N ASN A 212 -6.91 -13.05 -18.79
CA ASN A 212 -7.80 -13.91 -17.99
C ASN A 212 -9.23 -13.98 -18.54
N ALA A 213 -9.56 -13.20 -19.57
CA ALA A 213 -10.87 -13.19 -20.19
C ALA A 213 -10.92 -14.03 -21.47
N VAL A 214 -12.00 -14.82 -21.61
CA VAL A 214 -12.31 -15.59 -22.82
C VAL A 214 -13.68 -15.18 -23.33
N ASN A 215 -13.78 -14.83 -24.62
CA ASN A 215 -15.08 -14.65 -25.27
C ASN A 215 -15.75 -16.01 -25.48
N GLN A 216 -16.79 -16.32 -24.72
CA GLN A 216 -17.65 -17.50 -24.87
C GLN A 216 -18.85 -17.26 -25.80
N GLY A 217 -19.05 -16.02 -26.25
CA GLY A 217 -20.09 -15.62 -27.19
C GLY A 217 -19.63 -15.75 -28.65
N THR A 218 -20.28 -14.98 -29.53
CA THR A 218 -19.83 -14.83 -30.94
C THR A 218 -19.08 -13.51 -31.11
N ALA A 219 -18.57 -13.24 -32.32
CA ALA A 219 -17.97 -11.94 -32.62
C ALA A 219 -19.02 -10.81 -32.60
N GLU A 220 -20.25 -11.11 -33.00
CA GLU A 220 -21.38 -10.17 -33.08
C GLU A 220 -22.07 -9.97 -31.73
N ASN A 221 -22.06 -11.00 -30.87
CA ASN A 221 -22.60 -10.98 -29.52
C ASN A 221 -21.55 -11.53 -28.53
N PRO A 222 -20.50 -10.75 -28.23
CA PRO A 222 -19.44 -11.20 -27.35
C PRO A 222 -19.94 -11.36 -25.91
N TYR A 223 -19.51 -12.44 -25.28
CA TYR A 223 -19.78 -12.75 -23.87
C TYR A 223 -18.45 -13.14 -23.22
N TYR A 224 -17.77 -12.14 -22.66
CA TYR A 224 -16.48 -12.35 -22.02
C TYR A 224 -16.69 -12.91 -20.61
N MET A 225 -15.96 -13.99 -20.31
CA MET A 225 -15.89 -14.60 -19.00
C MET A 225 -14.46 -14.41 -18.47
N MET A 226 -14.32 -13.72 -17.34
CA MET A 226 -13.03 -13.38 -16.74
C MET A 226 -12.74 -14.36 -15.62
N SER A 227 -11.69 -15.16 -15.77
CA SER A 227 -11.33 -16.22 -14.83
C SER A 227 -10.48 -15.67 -13.71
N ARG A 228 -10.67 -16.18 -12.49
CA ARG A 228 -9.76 -15.92 -11.38
C ARG A 228 -8.49 -16.75 -11.48
N PHE A 229 -7.42 -16.21 -10.94
CA PHE A 229 -6.21 -16.95 -10.60
C PHE A 229 -6.34 -17.59 -9.22
N ASP A 230 -5.46 -18.53 -8.86
CA ASP A 230 -5.63 -19.34 -7.64
C ASP A 230 -5.38 -18.56 -6.34
N TYR A 231 -4.41 -17.63 -6.32
CA TYR A 231 -4.09 -16.80 -5.15
C TYR A 231 -3.14 -15.64 -5.49
N GLY A 232 -3.01 -14.70 -4.54
CA GLY A 232 -1.94 -13.68 -4.51
C GLY A 232 -2.26 -12.35 -5.18
N TYR A 233 -3.51 -12.13 -5.57
CA TYR A 233 -3.95 -10.95 -6.32
C TYR A 233 -5.15 -10.29 -5.65
N ALA A 234 -5.20 -8.96 -5.70
CA ALA A 234 -6.39 -8.17 -5.37
C ALA A 234 -7.50 -8.40 -6.41
N ASP A 235 -8.75 -8.14 -6.05
CA ASP A 235 -9.91 -8.19 -6.95
C ASP A 235 -10.01 -9.48 -7.82
N ASN A 236 -9.60 -10.59 -7.19
CA ASN A 236 -9.47 -11.89 -7.82
C ASN A 236 -10.49 -12.91 -7.30
N TYR A 237 -10.87 -12.81 -6.03
CA TYR A 237 -11.90 -13.65 -5.40
C TYR A 237 -13.01 -12.78 -4.81
N PRO A 238 -14.28 -13.23 -4.85
CA PRO A 238 -15.35 -12.55 -4.14
C PRO A 238 -14.98 -12.36 -2.67
N ASN A 239 -15.31 -11.19 -2.13
CA ASN A 239 -14.97 -10.82 -0.76
C ASN A 239 -15.44 -11.88 0.27
N LEU A 240 -16.66 -12.41 0.08
CA LEU A 240 -17.22 -13.42 0.96
C LEU A 240 -17.25 -14.80 0.29
N ASP A 241 -17.06 -15.85 1.10
CA ASP A 241 -17.34 -17.23 0.70
C ASP A 241 -18.85 -17.53 0.73
N ASP A 242 -19.23 -18.72 0.27
CA ASP A 242 -20.64 -19.16 0.22
C ASP A 242 -21.30 -19.25 1.60
N SER A 243 -20.51 -19.25 2.69
CA SER A 243 -21.00 -19.24 4.07
C SER A 243 -21.09 -17.82 4.66
N GLY A 244 -20.75 -16.79 3.88
CA GLY A 244 -20.76 -15.40 4.31
C GLY A 244 -19.55 -14.98 5.15
N ASN A 245 -18.49 -15.79 5.20
CA ASN A 245 -17.23 -15.42 5.88
C ASN A 245 -16.27 -14.76 4.89
N ARG A 246 -15.25 -14.05 5.38
CA ARG A 246 -14.16 -13.52 4.53
C ARG A 246 -13.56 -14.67 3.72
N ASN A 247 -13.50 -14.49 2.41
CA ASN A 247 -13.00 -15.49 1.49
C ASN A 247 -11.47 -15.59 1.58
N VAL A 248 -10.96 -16.78 1.90
CA VAL A 248 -9.52 -17.03 2.01
C VAL A 248 -8.78 -16.76 0.69
N GLY A 249 -9.45 -16.89 -0.46
CA GLY A 249 -8.86 -16.58 -1.78
C GLY A 249 -8.57 -15.10 -2.01
N ALA A 250 -9.25 -14.20 -1.28
CA ALA A 250 -9.00 -12.75 -1.30
C ALA A 250 -7.99 -12.31 -0.23
N MET A 251 -7.40 -13.27 0.50
CA MET A 251 -6.38 -13.00 1.50
C MET A 251 -4.98 -13.23 0.94
N ILE A 252 -4.05 -12.40 1.38
CA ILE A 252 -2.64 -12.37 0.99
C ILE A 252 -1.78 -12.82 2.16
N ASP A 253 -0.81 -13.66 1.86
CA ASP A 253 0.26 -14.10 2.76
C ASP A 253 1.51 -13.28 2.48
N ILE A 254 2.08 -12.67 3.51
CA ILE A 254 3.31 -11.88 3.35
C ILE A 254 4.49 -12.81 2.97
N ASP A 255 4.44 -14.11 3.29
CA ASP A 255 5.47 -15.09 2.90
C ASP A 255 5.57 -15.34 1.39
N TRP A 256 4.60 -14.84 0.62
CA TRP A 256 4.65 -14.87 -0.85
C TRP A 256 5.50 -13.77 -1.46
N ALA A 257 6.03 -12.85 -0.65
CA ALA A 257 6.82 -11.74 -1.14
C ALA A 257 8.14 -12.20 -1.80
N VAL A 258 8.47 -11.58 -2.93
CA VAL A 258 9.73 -11.78 -3.66
C VAL A 258 10.44 -10.45 -3.91
N ASP A 259 11.78 -10.50 -3.95
CA ASP A 259 12.61 -9.35 -4.35
C ASP A 259 12.58 -9.13 -5.88
N GLY A 260 13.22 -8.05 -6.35
CA GLY A 260 13.28 -7.74 -7.79
C GLY A 260 13.96 -8.80 -8.66
N ASN A 261 14.65 -9.79 -8.07
CA ASN A 261 15.22 -10.93 -8.80
C ASN A 261 14.28 -12.15 -8.78
N GLY A 262 13.17 -12.09 -8.05
CA GLY A 262 12.25 -13.19 -7.83
C GLY A 262 12.66 -14.14 -6.70
N ASN A 263 13.60 -13.76 -5.83
CA ASN A 263 13.93 -14.59 -4.66
C ASN A 263 12.90 -14.36 -3.57
N ALA A 264 12.45 -15.44 -2.91
CA ALA A 264 11.56 -15.35 -1.76
C ALA A 264 12.18 -14.49 -0.63
N VAL A 265 11.34 -13.69 0.01
CA VAL A 265 11.72 -12.78 1.10
C VAL A 265 10.82 -13.02 2.30
N LYS A 266 11.44 -13.27 3.46
CA LYS A 266 10.73 -13.32 4.74
C LYS A 266 10.71 -11.91 5.33
N LEU A 267 9.61 -11.18 5.19
CA LEU A 267 9.43 -9.87 5.82
C LEU A 267 8.99 -10.05 7.30
N PRO A 268 9.40 -9.16 8.22
CA PRO A 268 8.88 -9.15 9.60
C PRO A 268 7.45 -8.62 9.67
N GLY A 269 7.06 -7.79 8.70
CA GLY A 269 5.75 -7.19 8.58
C GLY A 269 5.70 -6.20 7.43
N VAL A 270 4.57 -5.51 7.29
CA VAL A 270 4.28 -4.59 6.18
C VAL A 270 3.62 -3.32 6.72
N ASP A 271 4.11 -2.17 6.29
CA ASP A 271 3.57 -0.85 6.62
C ASP A 271 2.83 -0.21 5.44
N PHE A 272 3.20 -0.60 4.21
CA PHE A 272 2.63 -0.08 2.97
C PHE A 272 2.26 -1.18 2.00
N VAL A 273 1.13 -1.00 1.32
CA VAL A 273 0.64 -1.90 0.28
C VAL A 273 0.37 -1.08 -0.98
N LYS A 274 0.93 -1.50 -2.12
CA LYS A 274 0.65 -0.94 -3.44
C LYS A 274 -0.08 -1.98 -4.27
N ILE A 275 -1.17 -1.57 -4.92
CA ILE A 275 -1.99 -2.45 -5.77
C ILE A 275 -2.09 -1.79 -7.13
N TYR A 276 -1.86 -2.56 -8.20
CA TYR A 276 -2.06 -2.07 -9.58
C TYR A 276 -2.77 -3.08 -10.47
N THR A 277 -3.52 -2.59 -11.47
CA THR A 277 -4.21 -3.44 -12.45
C THR A 277 -3.21 -4.34 -13.19
N GLY A 278 -3.35 -5.65 -13.01
CA GLY A 278 -2.35 -6.64 -13.44
C GLY A 278 -2.52 -7.14 -14.88
N VAL A 279 -3.72 -7.04 -15.46
CA VAL A 279 -4.04 -7.58 -16.79
C VAL A 279 -4.19 -6.44 -17.80
N ASN A 280 -3.49 -6.53 -18.93
CA ASN A 280 -3.70 -5.62 -20.07
C ASN A 280 -4.53 -6.33 -21.15
N GLN A 281 -5.85 -6.32 -20.99
CA GLN A 281 -6.80 -6.95 -21.93
C GLN A 281 -8.05 -6.08 -22.10
N TYR A 282 -8.58 -6.02 -23.32
CA TYR A 282 -9.84 -5.33 -23.63
C TYR A 282 -10.94 -6.37 -23.94
N ASN A 283 -12.03 -6.31 -23.19
CA ASN A 283 -13.06 -7.35 -23.10
C ASN A 283 -14.35 -6.96 -23.83
N GLY A 284 -14.19 -6.36 -25.01
CA GLY A 284 -15.31 -5.93 -25.85
C GLY A 284 -16.13 -4.82 -25.19
N TRP A 285 -17.44 -5.01 -25.08
CA TRP A 285 -18.33 -3.99 -24.50
C TRP A 285 -18.12 -3.75 -23.01
N LEU A 286 -17.47 -4.69 -22.30
CA LEU A 286 -17.09 -4.51 -20.89
C LEU A 286 -15.99 -3.48 -20.71
N GLY A 287 -15.21 -3.17 -21.75
CA GLY A 287 -14.06 -2.26 -21.66
C GLY A 287 -12.76 -2.96 -21.29
N GLU A 288 -11.82 -2.19 -20.78
CA GLU A 288 -10.56 -2.66 -20.21
C GLU A 288 -10.78 -3.53 -18.97
N ASN A 289 -9.85 -4.46 -18.71
CA ASN A 289 -9.69 -5.03 -17.38
C ASN A 289 -9.19 -3.92 -16.44
N SER A 290 -9.93 -3.67 -15.36
CA SER A 290 -9.69 -2.62 -14.37
C SER A 290 -9.86 -3.17 -12.97
N SER A 291 -8.79 -3.23 -12.18
CA SER A 291 -8.93 -3.65 -10.79
C SER A 291 -9.70 -2.61 -10.00
N GLU A 292 -10.76 -3.04 -9.32
CA GLU A 292 -11.53 -2.21 -8.41
C GLU A 292 -11.17 -2.56 -6.96
N VAL A 293 -10.67 -1.58 -6.21
CA VAL A 293 -10.11 -1.81 -4.86
C VAL A 293 -10.94 -1.12 -3.80
N CYS A 294 -11.36 -1.87 -2.79
CA CYS A 294 -12.08 -1.40 -1.60
C CYS A 294 -11.10 -1.30 -0.41
N ARG A 295 -11.39 -1.95 0.72
CA ARG A 295 -10.54 -1.92 1.91
C ARG A 295 -9.36 -2.89 1.81
N VAL A 296 -8.18 -2.41 2.21
CA VAL A 296 -7.07 -3.26 2.63
C VAL A 296 -7.08 -3.38 4.15
N ILE A 297 -7.08 -4.61 4.67
CA ILE A 297 -7.35 -4.93 6.07
C ILE A 297 -6.23 -5.83 6.63
N ASN A 298 -5.73 -5.49 7.82
CA ASN A 298 -4.91 -6.34 8.68
C ASN A 298 -5.78 -7.47 9.26
N MET A 299 -5.41 -8.72 9.02
CA MET A 299 -6.16 -9.90 9.46
C MET A 299 -5.86 -10.33 10.90
N HIS A 300 -4.87 -9.72 11.55
CA HIS A 300 -4.47 -10.01 12.92
C HIS A 300 -5.24 -9.11 13.89
N THR A 301 -6.49 -9.49 14.15
CA THR A 301 -7.45 -8.67 14.90
C THR A 301 -8.00 -9.38 16.12
N ARG A 302 -8.58 -8.59 17.03
CA ARG A 302 -9.37 -9.07 18.17
C ARG A 302 -10.58 -8.15 18.38
N MET A 303 -11.62 -8.69 19.01
CA MET A 303 -12.78 -7.89 19.37
C MET A 303 -12.55 -7.10 20.66
N VAL A 304 -12.86 -5.80 20.63
CA VAL A 304 -12.99 -4.95 21.82
C VAL A 304 -14.42 -4.42 21.84
N GLY A 305 -15.27 -5.03 22.67
CA GLY A 305 -16.70 -4.78 22.61
C GLY A 305 -17.27 -5.22 21.27
N ALA A 306 -17.84 -4.29 20.50
CA ALA A 306 -18.41 -4.52 19.17
C ALA A 306 -17.46 -4.14 18.01
N GLU A 307 -16.26 -3.64 18.30
CA GLU A 307 -15.31 -3.19 17.30
C GLU A 307 -14.20 -4.22 17.10
N GLU A 308 -13.85 -4.46 15.83
CA GLU A 308 -12.68 -5.22 15.43
C GLU A 308 -11.47 -4.27 15.44
N VAL A 309 -10.46 -4.56 16.25
CA VAL A 309 -9.23 -3.76 16.37
C VAL A 309 -8.01 -4.65 16.14
N VAL A 310 -6.87 -4.04 15.80
CA VAL A 310 -5.59 -4.78 15.69
C VAL A 310 -5.26 -5.48 17.01
N ASP A 311 -4.87 -6.76 16.93
CA ASP A 311 -4.38 -7.52 18.07
C ASP A 311 -2.90 -7.20 18.33
N GLU A 312 -2.67 -6.18 19.15
CA GLU A 312 -1.31 -5.76 19.55
C GLU A 312 -0.53 -6.79 20.39
N SER A 313 -1.14 -7.93 20.75
CA SER A 313 -0.40 -9.05 21.38
C SER A 313 0.42 -9.86 20.37
N ILE A 314 0.10 -9.74 19.08
CA ILE A 314 0.89 -10.32 17.99
C ILE A 314 2.08 -9.41 17.74
N VAL A 315 3.26 -9.95 18.01
CA VAL A 315 4.55 -9.23 17.91
C VAL A 315 5.38 -9.81 16.78
N MET A 316 6.19 -8.97 16.14
CA MET A 316 7.14 -9.41 15.12
C MET A 316 8.13 -10.41 15.70
N ASP A 317 8.51 -11.40 14.90
CA ASP A 317 9.65 -12.27 15.20
C ASP A 317 10.94 -11.45 15.09
N GLU A 318 11.65 -11.30 16.22
CA GLU A 318 12.87 -10.50 16.30
C GLU A 318 14.01 -11.06 15.44
N SER A 319 14.06 -12.38 15.23
CA SER A 319 15.06 -13.00 14.37
C SER A 319 14.79 -12.70 12.89
N VAL A 320 13.53 -12.78 12.48
CA VAL A 320 13.10 -12.40 11.12
C VAL A 320 13.36 -10.92 10.87
N LEU A 321 13.02 -10.06 11.83
CA LEU A 321 13.30 -8.63 11.74
C LEU A 321 14.80 -8.35 11.60
N SER A 322 15.64 -9.01 12.41
CA SER A 322 17.09 -8.84 12.34
C SER A 322 17.64 -9.28 10.98
N ASP A 323 17.28 -10.47 10.49
CA ASP A 323 17.76 -11.01 9.21
C ASP A 323 17.29 -10.16 8.02
N PHE A 324 16.04 -9.69 8.07
CA PHE A 324 15.51 -8.77 7.08
C PHE A 324 16.26 -7.44 7.08
N LEU A 325 16.49 -6.86 8.25
CA LEU A 325 17.21 -5.60 8.37
C LEU A 325 18.70 -5.71 8.02
N ASP A 326 19.32 -6.87 8.20
CA ASP A 326 20.70 -7.10 7.77
C ASP A 326 20.84 -7.15 6.24
N LYS A 327 19.78 -7.59 5.53
CA LYS A 327 19.78 -7.76 4.07
C LYS A 327 19.20 -6.56 3.32
N TYR A 328 18.08 -6.03 3.81
CA TYR A 328 17.25 -5.01 3.15
C TYR A 328 17.11 -3.76 4.01
N GLY A 329 17.19 -3.91 5.32
CA GLY A 329 17.45 -2.78 6.17
C GLY A 329 18.81 -2.20 5.78
N SER A 330 18.87 -0.89 5.78
CA SER A 330 20.15 -0.24 5.59
C SER A 330 20.94 -0.21 6.91
N VAL A 331 20.60 -1.05 7.92
CA VAL A 331 20.86 -0.77 9.35
C VAL A 331 20.97 -1.97 10.32
N SER A 332 21.96 -1.92 11.24
CA SER A 332 22.05 -2.75 12.45
C SER A 332 21.24 -2.21 13.64
N MET A 333 20.46 -3.05 14.33
CA MET A 333 19.59 -2.74 15.47
C MET A 333 20.27 -2.94 16.84
N SER A 334 19.98 -2.07 17.82
CA SER A 334 20.08 -2.38 19.26
C SER A 334 18.94 -1.72 20.06
N ARG A 335 18.48 -2.38 21.14
CA ARG A 335 17.21 -2.10 21.81
C ARG A 335 17.40 -1.77 23.30
N ASN A 336 16.79 -0.67 23.75
CA ASN A 336 16.38 -0.49 25.15
C ASN A 336 15.11 0.39 25.22
N ASP A 337 14.34 0.28 26.31
CA ASP A 337 12.91 0.67 26.42
C ASP A 337 12.54 2.12 26.04
N ASN A 338 13.51 3.01 25.83
CA ASN A 338 13.29 4.42 25.53
C ASN A 338 14.11 4.96 24.33
N LEU A 339 14.88 4.12 23.63
CA LEU A 339 15.75 4.56 22.54
C LEU A 339 15.92 3.46 21.49
N ARG A 340 15.59 3.79 20.24
CA ARG A 340 15.90 2.96 19.08
C ARG A 340 16.90 3.72 18.21
N ILE A 341 18.05 3.11 17.92
CA ILE A 341 19.09 3.72 17.09
C ILE A 341 19.21 2.96 15.79
N TYR A 342 19.14 3.69 14.70
CA TYR A 342 19.25 3.17 13.35
C TYR A 342 20.46 3.77 12.66
N LEU A 343 21.42 2.97 12.24
CA LEU A 343 22.47 3.38 11.30
C LEU A 343 22.12 3.04 9.85
N CYS A 344 21.57 3.97 9.08
CA CYS A 344 21.33 3.86 7.64
C CYS A 344 22.63 3.63 6.85
N GLY A 345 22.53 2.91 5.72
CA GLY A 345 23.65 2.49 4.88
C GLY A 345 24.38 3.65 4.20
N ASN A 346 23.75 4.83 4.18
CA ASN A 346 24.35 6.10 3.77
C ASN A 346 25.09 6.83 4.91
N GLY A 347 25.26 6.19 6.08
CA GLY A 347 25.90 6.78 7.25
C GLY A 347 25.02 7.77 7.98
N ILE A 348 23.70 7.61 8.02
CA ILE A 348 22.80 8.43 8.85
C ILE A 348 22.40 7.64 10.09
N VAL A 349 22.61 8.21 11.26
CA VAL A 349 22.09 7.69 12.54
C VAL A 349 20.73 8.33 12.83
N LYS A 350 19.63 7.58 12.71
CA LYS A 350 18.29 8.02 13.13
C LYS A 350 17.97 7.51 14.53
N PHE A 351 17.20 8.30 15.29
CA PHE A 351 16.69 7.92 16.61
C PHE A 351 15.47 8.77 16.97
N THR A 352 14.62 8.26 17.85
CA THR A 352 13.42 8.96 18.34
C THR A 352 13.56 9.26 19.82
N LEU A 353 13.20 10.48 20.22
CA LEU A 353 13.27 10.93 21.61
C LEU A 353 11.89 11.29 22.16
N LEU A 354 11.62 10.87 23.41
CA LEU A 354 10.40 11.23 24.14
C LEU A 354 10.52 12.54 24.94
N SER A 355 11.75 12.98 25.19
CA SER A 355 12.15 14.26 25.77
C SER A 355 13.30 14.84 24.94
N ALA A 356 13.50 16.16 24.95
CA ALA A 356 14.67 16.71 24.28
C ALA A 356 15.92 16.32 25.08
N GLU A 357 16.93 15.76 24.41
CA GLU A 357 18.08 15.12 25.06
C GLU A 357 19.40 15.50 24.38
N LEU A 358 20.49 15.40 25.14
CA LEU A 358 21.84 15.48 24.60
C LEU A 358 22.22 14.17 23.92
N VAL A 359 22.69 14.27 22.68
CA VAL A 359 23.13 13.13 21.86
C VAL A 359 24.61 13.28 21.57
N GLN A 360 25.38 12.25 21.90
CA GLN A 360 26.84 12.20 21.74
C GLN A 360 27.23 10.95 20.96
N ILE A 361 28.29 11.04 20.14
CA ILE A 361 28.86 9.87 19.47
C ILE A 361 30.34 9.79 19.81
N PHE A 362 30.78 8.61 20.23
CA PHE A 362 32.17 8.30 20.56
C PHE A 362 32.71 7.28 19.57
N ASP A 363 33.98 7.44 19.16
CA ASP A 363 34.68 6.43 18.38
C ASP A 363 35.12 5.23 19.23
N GLN A 364 35.69 4.21 18.58
CA GLN A 364 36.22 3.00 19.22
C GLN A 364 37.34 3.23 20.25
N ASN A 365 37.98 4.42 20.25
CA ASN A 365 38.99 4.80 21.24
C ASN A 365 38.38 5.57 22.43
N GLY A 366 37.06 5.76 22.44
CA GLY A 366 36.35 6.52 23.46
C GLY A 366 36.44 8.04 23.27
N ARG A 367 36.87 8.53 22.08
CA ARG A 367 36.90 9.96 21.78
C ARG A 367 35.53 10.41 21.29
N GLU A 368 35.01 11.49 21.87
CA GLU A 368 33.80 12.15 21.35
C GLU A 368 34.07 12.76 19.97
N VAL A 369 33.26 12.38 18.99
CA VAL A 369 33.33 12.83 17.58
C VAL A 369 32.09 13.64 17.17
N TYR A 370 31.02 13.58 17.96
CA TYR A 370 29.80 14.37 17.77
C TYR A 370 29.14 14.67 19.11
N SER A 371 28.55 15.86 19.23
CA SER A 371 27.70 16.25 20.37
C SER A 371 26.71 17.33 19.96
N SER A 372 25.41 17.09 20.15
CA SER A 372 24.35 18.06 19.88
C SER A 372 23.11 17.78 20.72
N PHE A 373 22.36 18.84 21.01
CA PHE A 373 21.06 18.71 21.66
C PHE A 373 19.98 18.48 20.61
N SER A 374 19.19 17.42 20.79
CA SER A 374 18.17 17.00 19.82
C SER A 374 16.76 17.17 20.41
N PRO A 375 15.79 17.73 19.65
CA PRO A 375 14.43 17.93 20.12
C PRO A 375 13.66 16.61 20.32
N ILE A 376 12.50 16.71 20.99
CA ILE A 376 11.51 15.63 21.05
C ILE A 376 11.10 15.23 19.62
N GLY A 377 10.91 13.93 19.41
CA GLY A 377 10.48 13.37 18.13
C GLY A 377 11.62 12.71 17.35
N ASN A 378 11.46 12.64 16.04
CA ASN A 378 12.39 11.95 15.15
C ASN A 378 13.61 12.83 14.83
N ASN A 379 14.80 12.27 14.97
CA ASN A 379 16.07 12.94 14.79
C ASN A 379 16.99 12.13 13.87
N ALA A 380 17.91 12.82 13.20
CA ALA A 380 18.89 12.23 12.31
C ALA A 380 20.24 12.94 12.42
N ILE A 381 21.33 12.16 12.48
CA ILE A 381 22.72 12.64 12.49
C ILE A 381 23.47 12.01 11.33
N SER A 382 24.06 12.82 10.45
CA SER A 382 24.97 12.30 9.43
C SER A 382 26.33 11.99 10.04
N ILE A 383 26.76 10.73 9.92
CA ILE A 383 28.10 10.23 10.21
C ILE A 383 28.82 9.76 8.95
N SER A 384 28.34 10.12 7.76
CA SER A 384 28.90 9.72 6.47
C SER A 384 30.41 9.99 6.38
N ASP A 385 30.86 11.14 6.88
CA ASP A 385 32.27 11.56 6.93
C ASP A 385 33.11 10.81 7.99
N PHE A 386 32.50 10.01 8.85
CA PHE A 386 33.22 9.27 9.89
C PHE A 386 33.94 8.06 9.26
N PRO A 387 35.14 7.71 9.72
CA PRO A 387 35.79 6.47 9.29
C PRO A 387 34.91 5.23 9.49
N SER A 388 35.13 4.16 8.73
CA SER A 388 34.52 2.87 9.06
C SER A 388 35.08 2.37 10.40
N GLY A 389 34.22 1.89 11.28
CA GLY A 389 34.62 1.53 12.63
C GLY A 389 33.43 1.35 13.57
N LEU A 390 33.75 0.96 14.81
CA LEU A 390 32.77 0.87 15.88
C LEU A 390 32.58 2.26 16.53
N TYR A 391 31.33 2.63 16.78
CA TYR A 391 30.97 3.85 17.48
C TYR A 391 30.04 3.54 18.64
N ILE A 392 30.07 4.39 19.66
CA ILE A 392 29.10 4.40 20.76
C ILE A 392 28.24 5.66 20.61
N VAL A 393 26.94 5.49 20.39
CA VAL A 393 25.97 6.58 20.43
C VAL A 393 25.39 6.63 21.84
N ARG A 394 25.48 7.80 22.47
CA ARG A 394 24.92 8.05 23.80
C ARG A 394 23.80 9.07 23.70
N VAL A 395 22.66 8.75 24.32
CA VAL A 395 21.52 9.65 24.46
C VAL A 395 21.12 9.68 25.93
N GLY A 396 21.36 10.80 26.60
CA GLY A 396 21.21 10.90 28.06
C GLY A 396 22.04 9.84 28.81
N ASN A 397 21.37 8.88 29.45
CA ASN A 397 22.00 7.78 30.19
C ASN A 397 22.09 6.46 29.40
N VAL A 398 21.57 6.41 28.18
CA VAL A 398 21.59 5.22 27.31
C VAL A 398 22.80 5.30 26.40
N CYS A 399 23.49 4.17 26.23
CA CYS A 399 24.63 4.04 25.32
C CYS A 399 24.42 2.81 24.44
N GLU A 400 24.63 2.96 23.14
CA GLU A 400 24.46 1.89 22.16
C GLU A 400 25.65 1.83 21.22
N LYS A 401 25.98 0.62 20.76
CA LYS A 401 27.08 0.41 19.83
C LYS A 401 26.54 0.32 18.41
N ILE A 402 27.14 1.06 17.49
CA ILE A 402 26.85 0.98 16.06
C ILE A 402 28.13 0.62 15.30
N LEU A 403 28.01 -0.19 14.26
CA LEU A 403 29.14 -0.56 13.40
C LEU A 403 28.98 0.11 12.03
N LYS A 404 29.80 1.12 11.74
CA LYS A 404 29.87 1.72 10.41
C LYS A 404 30.74 0.86 9.50
N LYS A 405 30.10 0.11 8.59
CA LYS A 405 30.78 -0.64 7.53
C LYS A 405 31.28 0.32 6.43
N ARG A 406 32.14 -0.17 5.54
CA ARG A 406 32.71 0.63 4.43
C ARG A 406 31.65 0.99 3.41
#